data_AF-A0A7C4UYR2-F1
#
_entry.id   AF-A0A7C4UYR2-F1
#
_cell.length_a   1.000
_cell.length_b   1.000
_cell.length_c   1.000
_cell.angle_alpha   90.00
_cell.angle_beta   90.00
_cell.angle_gamma   90.00
#
_symmetry.space_group_name_H-M   'P 1'
#
loop_
_entity.id
_entity.type
_entity.pdbx_description
1 polymer ?
#
loop_
_entity_poly.entity_id
_entity_poly.type
_entity_poly.pdbx_seq_one_letter_code
_entity_poly.pdbx_strand_id
1 'polypeptide(L)'
;MWQQKCTRDQRLGVVSPLPTQMISNEEFFPLPQTPEQKRLEHRVGELADDYAKHLGQSRRQFLAGAGGMAVGFLALNEVFGPYFEVDAAEPLDAALRDEKWPKDQFIFDVQCHHVDVPRGKGRELILMFRQPAERYNPALKGHKHKHEDLGIENFIKEIF
;
A
#
# COMPACT_ATOMS: atom_id res chain seq x y z
N MET A 1 23.08 0.94 -5.70
CA MET A 1 22.58 2.33 -5.51
C MET A 1 21.07 2.31 -5.64
N TRP A 2 20.35 2.98 -4.73
CA TRP A 2 18.89 3.12 -4.77
C TRP A 2 18.44 3.82 -6.06
N GLN A 3 17.27 3.44 -6.55
CA GLN A 3 16.64 4.00 -7.73
C GLN A 3 15.14 4.10 -7.49
N GLN A 4 14.52 5.15 -8.00
CA GLN A 4 13.06 5.30 -7.99
C GLN A 4 12.39 4.10 -8.68
N LYS A 5 11.25 3.65 -8.16
CA LYS A 5 10.50 2.48 -8.66
C LYS A 5 10.25 2.58 -10.16
N CYS A 6 9.71 3.71 -10.62
CA CYS A 6 9.38 3.91 -12.04
C CYS A 6 10.59 3.69 -12.96
N THR A 7 11.75 4.22 -12.58
CA THR A 7 13.02 4.08 -13.31
C THR A 7 13.53 2.63 -13.29
N ARG A 8 13.48 1.96 -12.13
CA ARG A 8 13.85 0.54 -12.02
C ARG A 8 12.97 -0.31 -12.93
N ASP A 9 11.67 -0.16 -12.80
CA ASP A 9 10.69 -1.01 -13.45
C ASP A 9 10.71 -0.82 -14.97
N GLN A 10 10.85 0.42 -15.44
CA GLN A 10 10.99 0.71 -16.86
C GLN A 10 12.26 0.10 -17.44
N ARG A 11 13.40 0.19 -16.73
CA ARG A 11 14.67 -0.40 -17.18
C ARG A 11 14.60 -1.93 -17.23
N LEU A 12 14.00 -2.55 -16.23
CA LEU A 12 13.95 -4.01 -16.10
C LEU A 12 12.77 -4.64 -16.86
N GLY A 13 11.82 -3.85 -17.36
CA GLY A 13 10.62 -4.36 -18.04
C GLY A 13 9.61 -5.01 -17.10
N VAL A 14 9.64 -4.66 -15.80
CA VAL A 14 8.82 -5.24 -14.72
C VAL A 14 7.82 -4.24 -14.15
N VAL A 15 7.30 -3.37 -15.02
CA VAL A 15 6.25 -2.39 -14.63
C VAL A 15 5.10 -3.13 -13.98
N SER A 16 4.81 -2.76 -12.73
CA SER A 16 3.73 -3.35 -11.92
C SER A 16 2.85 -2.24 -11.34
N PRO A 17 1.52 -2.44 -11.25
CA PRO A 17 0.59 -1.49 -10.65
C PRO A 17 0.82 -1.34 -9.14
N LEU A 18 1.46 -2.33 -8.49
CA LEU A 18 1.86 -2.26 -7.08
C LEU A 18 3.38 -2.36 -6.91
N PRO A 19 3.93 -1.81 -5.82
CA PRO A 19 5.31 -2.09 -5.42
C PRO A 19 5.53 -3.58 -5.15
N THR A 20 6.52 -4.16 -5.83
CA THR A 20 7.02 -5.52 -5.59
C THR A 20 8.26 -5.52 -4.68
N GLN A 21 8.56 -4.38 -4.08
CA GLN A 21 9.68 -4.13 -3.17
C GLN A 21 9.26 -2.97 -2.26
N MET A 22 9.86 -2.89 -1.07
CA MET A 22 9.83 -1.66 -0.29
C MET A 22 10.34 -0.50 -1.15
N ILE A 23 9.55 0.56 -1.27
CA ILE A 23 9.93 1.80 -1.94
C ILE A 23 10.36 2.82 -0.90
N SER A 24 11.27 3.70 -1.29
CA SER A 24 11.70 4.81 -0.44
C SER A 24 11.00 6.08 -0.86
N ASN A 25 10.60 6.86 0.13
CA ASN A 25 10.21 8.27 0.03
C ASN A 25 11.42 9.22 0.09
N GLU A 26 12.62 8.71 -0.20
CA GLU A 26 13.92 9.39 -0.11
C GLU A 26 14.48 9.57 1.32
N GLU A 27 13.81 9.03 2.35
CA GLU A 27 14.29 9.09 3.74
C GLU A 27 15.16 7.90 4.15
N PHE A 28 15.11 6.80 3.40
CA PHE A 28 15.87 5.59 3.70
C PHE A 28 16.28 4.82 2.43
N PHE A 29 17.28 3.94 2.54
CA PHE A 29 17.61 3.01 1.46
C PHE A 29 16.73 1.76 1.57
N PRO A 30 15.92 1.42 0.56
CA PRO A 30 15.05 0.27 0.64
C PRO A 30 15.87 -1.01 0.65
N LEU A 31 15.41 -1.98 1.45
CA LEU A 31 15.99 -3.32 1.50
C LEU A 31 15.87 -4.00 0.13
N PRO A 32 16.81 -4.89 -0.25
CA PRO A 32 16.67 -5.71 -1.44
C PRO A 32 15.37 -6.52 -1.44
N GLN A 33 14.85 -6.85 -2.64
CA GLN A 33 13.69 -7.73 -2.75
C GLN A 33 13.94 -9.08 -2.08
N THR A 34 12.99 -9.51 -1.25
CA THR A 34 12.95 -10.86 -0.69
C THR A 34 12.66 -11.91 -1.77
N PRO A 35 12.91 -13.21 -1.52
CA PRO A 35 12.52 -14.28 -2.44
C PRO A 35 11.03 -14.24 -2.81
N GLU A 36 10.16 -13.98 -1.85
CA GLU A 36 8.70 -13.87 -2.02
C GLU A 36 8.36 -12.68 -2.93
N GLN A 37 8.97 -11.52 -2.70
CA GLN A 37 8.81 -10.33 -3.53
C GLN A 37 9.24 -10.52 -4.98
N LYS A 38 10.32 -11.29 -5.21
CA LYS A 38 10.73 -11.68 -6.57
C LYS A 38 9.71 -12.61 -7.23
N ARG A 39 9.15 -13.57 -6.47
CA ARG A 39 8.08 -14.44 -6.96
C ARG A 39 6.83 -13.65 -7.33
N LEU A 40 6.44 -12.68 -6.50
CA LEU A 40 5.34 -11.75 -6.80
C LEU A 40 5.58 -10.99 -8.10
N GLU A 41 6.76 -10.37 -8.28
CA GLU A 41 7.08 -9.61 -9.50
C GLU A 41 7.00 -10.48 -10.75
N HIS A 42 7.56 -11.69 -10.70
CA HIS A 42 7.46 -12.65 -11.78
C HIS A 42 6.01 -13.00 -12.09
N ARG A 43 5.22 -13.28 -11.04
CA ARG A 43 3.85 -13.73 -11.18
C ARG A 43 2.92 -12.67 -11.75
N VAL A 44 3.09 -11.41 -11.36
CA VAL A 44 2.40 -10.27 -11.98
C VAL A 44 2.73 -10.20 -13.47
N GLY A 45 3.98 -10.42 -13.86
CA GLY A 45 4.42 -10.44 -15.26
C GLY A 45 3.74 -11.54 -16.08
N GLU A 46 3.73 -12.78 -15.58
CA GLU A 46 3.09 -13.92 -16.23
C GLU A 46 1.60 -13.69 -16.46
N LEU A 47 0.87 -13.33 -15.39
CA LEU A 47 -0.56 -13.09 -15.47
C LEU A 47 -0.87 -11.92 -16.41
N ALA A 48 -0.08 -10.84 -16.36
CA ALA A 48 -0.26 -9.70 -17.24
C ALA A 48 -0.06 -10.06 -18.72
N ASP A 49 0.88 -10.94 -19.03
CA ASP A 49 1.08 -11.43 -20.40
C ASP A 49 -0.13 -12.21 -20.92
N ASP A 50 -0.63 -13.14 -20.10
CA ASP A 50 -1.77 -13.96 -20.47
C ASP A 50 -3.03 -13.11 -20.65
N TYR A 51 -3.36 -12.26 -19.67
CA TYR A 51 -4.59 -11.46 -19.72
C TYR A 51 -4.53 -10.33 -20.75
N ALA A 52 -3.39 -9.64 -20.90
CA ALA A 52 -3.26 -8.59 -21.92
C ALA A 52 -3.43 -9.17 -23.33
N LYS A 53 -2.91 -10.37 -23.58
CA LYS A 53 -3.08 -11.07 -24.86
C LYS A 53 -4.55 -11.40 -25.14
N HIS A 54 -5.30 -11.86 -24.13
CA HIS A 54 -6.73 -12.15 -24.26
C HIS A 54 -7.55 -10.90 -24.62
N LEU A 55 -7.17 -9.73 -24.10
CA LEU A 55 -7.85 -8.46 -24.36
C LEU A 55 -7.33 -7.71 -25.59
N GLY A 56 -6.31 -8.24 -26.28
CA GLY A 56 -5.68 -7.56 -27.41
C GLY A 56 -4.96 -6.25 -27.02
N GLN A 57 -4.51 -6.15 -25.77
CA GLN A 57 -3.82 -4.98 -25.23
C GLN A 57 -2.32 -5.22 -25.12
N SER A 58 -1.54 -4.13 -25.13
CA SER A 58 -0.15 -4.24 -24.68
C SER A 58 -0.10 -4.48 -23.17
N ARG A 59 0.92 -5.22 -22.69
CA ARG A 59 1.15 -5.44 -21.24
C ARG A 59 1.12 -4.13 -20.45
N ARG A 60 1.74 -3.07 -20.98
CA ARG A 60 1.78 -1.74 -20.34
C ARG A 60 0.40 -1.11 -20.21
N GLN A 61 -0.43 -1.19 -21.25
CA GLN A 61 -1.80 -0.64 -21.22
C GLN A 61 -2.66 -1.43 -20.24
N PHE A 62 -2.56 -2.75 -20.26
CA PHE A 62 -3.29 -3.62 -19.35
C PHE A 62 -2.94 -3.34 -17.88
N LEU A 63 -1.64 -3.30 -17.55
CA LEU A 63 -1.15 -3.06 -16.19
C LEU A 63 -1.42 -1.63 -15.67
N ALA A 64 -1.71 -0.67 -16.56
CA ALA A 64 -2.10 0.68 -16.18
C ALA A 64 -3.61 0.82 -15.85
N GLY A 65 -4.41 -0.22 -16.11
CA GLY A 65 -5.86 -0.23 -15.87
C GLY A 65 -6.28 -1.06 -14.66
N ALA A 66 -7.60 -1.09 -14.41
CA ALA A 66 -8.19 -1.83 -13.30
C ALA A 66 -7.97 -3.35 -13.37
N GLY A 67 -7.95 -3.93 -14.58
CA GLY A 67 -7.64 -5.36 -14.77
C GLY A 67 -6.20 -5.69 -14.38
N GLY A 68 -5.26 -4.79 -14.69
CA GLY A 68 -3.90 -4.84 -14.16
C GLY A 68 -3.89 -4.82 -12.64
N MET A 69 -4.75 -4.01 -12.02
CA MET A 69 -4.82 -3.99 -10.57
C MET A 69 -5.35 -5.32 -9.98
N ALA A 70 -6.38 -5.90 -10.58
CA ALA A 70 -6.86 -7.22 -10.17
C ALA A 70 -5.75 -8.30 -10.24
N VAL A 71 -4.91 -8.26 -11.28
CA VAL A 71 -3.74 -9.17 -11.40
C VAL A 71 -2.76 -9.00 -10.25
N GLY A 72 -2.48 -7.76 -9.83
CA GLY A 72 -1.58 -7.51 -8.70
C GLY A 72 -2.11 -8.12 -7.40
N PHE A 73 -3.40 -8.01 -7.13
CA PHE A 73 -4.02 -8.62 -5.96
C PHE A 73 -4.09 -10.14 -6.03
N LEU A 74 -4.39 -10.71 -7.19
CA LEU A 74 -4.34 -12.17 -7.39
C LEU A 74 -2.92 -12.71 -7.10
N ALA A 75 -1.89 -12.07 -7.66
CA ALA A 75 -0.51 -12.48 -7.44
C ALA A 75 -0.08 -12.32 -5.96
N LEU A 76 -0.54 -11.27 -5.27
CA LEU A 76 -0.32 -11.11 -3.82
C LEU A 76 -0.97 -12.24 -3.03
N ASN A 77 -2.21 -12.60 -3.38
CA ASN A 77 -2.92 -13.70 -2.74
C ASN A 77 -2.23 -15.04 -2.93
N GLU A 78 -1.73 -15.31 -4.13
CA GLU A 78 -1.00 -16.54 -4.44
C GLU A 78 0.33 -16.65 -3.67
N VAL A 79 1.05 -15.53 -3.50
CA VAL A 79 2.40 -15.54 -2.89
C VAL A 79 2.36 -15.44 -1.37
N PHE A 80 1.47 -14.62 -0.81
CA PHE A 80 1.44 -14.28 0.62
C PHE A 80 0.23 -14.83 1.36
N GLY A 81 -0.84 -15.22 0.66
CA GLY A 81 -2.09 -15.71 1.24
C GLY A 81 -3.26 -14.77 1.00
N PRO A 82 -4.51 -15.21 1.28
CA PRO A 82 -5.74 -14.58 0.82
C PRO A 82 -6.10 -13.31 1.63
N TYR A 83 -5.40 -12.21 1.37
CA TYR A 83 -5.60 -10.93 2.05
C TYR A 83 -6.44 -9.94 1.24
N PHE A 84 -6.54 -10.14 -0.08
CA PHE A 84 -7.28 -9.26 -0.97
C PHE A 84 -8.53 -9.97 -1.50
N GLU A 85 -9.66 -9.28 -1.49
CA GLU A 85 -10.87 -9.77 -2.14
C GLU A 85 -10.79 -9.50 -3.64
N VAL A 86 -10.50 -10.54 -4.42
CA VAL A 86 -10.39 -10.47 -5.88
C VAL A 86 -10.70 -11.83 -6.50
N ASP A 87 -11.55 -11.84 -7.53
CA ASP A 87 -11.89 -13.04 -8.29
C ASP A 87 -10.99 -13.22 -9.51
N ALA A 88 -10.75 -14.48 -9.89
CA ALA A 88 -9.90 -14.83 -11.03
C ALA A 88 -10.42 -14.29 -12.39
N ALA A 89 -11.71 -13.96 -12.49
CA ALA A 89 -12.32 -13.39 -13.69
C ALA A 89 -12.16 -11.86 -13.78
N GLU A 90 -11.92 -11.18 -12.65
CA GLU A 90 -11.82 -9.72 -12.61
C GLU A 90 -10.73 -9.11 -13.47
N PRO A 91 -9.58 -9.73 -13.78
CA PRO A 91 -8.64 -9.20 -14.75
C PRO A 91 -9.23 -8.96 -16.14
N LEU A 92 -10.20 -9.79 -16.56
CA LEU A 92 -10.79 -9.75 -17.90
C LEU A 92 -12.13 -9.03 -17.94
N ASP A 93 -12.94 -9.16 -16.89
CA ASP A 93 -14.31 -8.67 -16.89
C ASP A 93 -14.43 -7.29 -16.23
N ALA A 94 -14.77 -6.27 -17.03
CA ALA A 94 -15.02 -4.93 -16.52
C ALA A 94 -16.31 -4.83 -15.70
N ALA A 95 -17.35 -5.58 -16.06
CA ALA A 95 -18.62 -5.54 -15.35
C ALA A 95 -18.49 -6.10 -13.94
N LEU A 96 -17.73 -7.19 -13.74
CA LEU A 96 -17.46 -7.73 -12.40
C LEU A 96 -16.72 -6.72 -11.51
N ARG A 97 -15.73 -6.02 -12.07
CA ARG A 97 -15.02 -4.95 -11.33
C ARG A 97 -15.95 -3.79 -11.00
N ASP A 98 -16.79 -3.38 -11.94
CA ASP A 98 -17.73 -2.27 -11.76
C ASP A 98 -18.84 -2.61 -10.76
N GLU A 99 -19.23 -3.88 -10.65
CA GLU A 99 -20.18 -4.37 -9.65
C GLU A 99 -19.60 -4.29 -8.23
N LYS A 100 -18.34 -4.73 -8.06
CA LYS A 100 -17.63 -4.64 -6.77
C LYS A 100 -17.28 -3.22 -6.36
N TRP A 101 -17.15 -2.30 -7.33
CA TRP A 101 -16.79 -0.92 -7.05
C TRP A 101 -17.86 -0.26 -6.16
N PRO A 102 -17.50 0.18 -4.94
CA PRO A 102 -18.44 0.82 -4.05
C PRO A 102 -18.88 2.17 -4.63
N LYS A 103 -20.19 2.34 -4.83
CA LYS A 103 -20.75 3.53 -5.49
C LYS A 103 -20.88 4.73 -4.55
N ASP A 104 -21.04 4.47 -3.26
CA ASP A 104 -21.34 5.49 -2.24
C ASP A 104 -20.26 5.57 -1.14
N GLN A 105 -18.98 5.42 -1.52
CA GLN A 105 -17.88 5.54 -0.57
C GLN A 105 -17.15 6.88 -0.67
N PHE A 106 -16.84 7.45 0.50
CA PHE A 106 -15.91 8.55 0.64
C PHE A 106 -14.50 7.99 0.77
N ILE A 107 -13.65 8.25 -0.23
CA ILE A 107 -12.24 7.89 -0.21
C ILE A 107 -11.44 9.13 0.21
N PHE A 108 -10.59 8.95 1.21
CA PHE A 108 -9.72 9.98 1.73
C PHE A 108 -8.33 9.39 1.92
N ASP A 109 -7.32 10.09 1.40
CA ASP A 109 -5.92 9.70 1.52
C ASP A 109 -5.27 10.57 2.61
N VAL A 110 -4.66 9.92 3.61
CA VAL A 110 -3.90 10.61 4.66
C VAL A 110 -2.56 9.96 4.89
N GLN A 111 -1.54 10.80 4.79
CA GLN A 111 -0.21 10.49 5.26
C GLN A 111 -0.15 10.68 6.78
N CYS A 112 0.04 9.57 7.48
CA CYS A 112 0.28 9.58 8.92
C CYS A 112 1.79 9.55 9.24
N HIS A 113 2.16 10.09 10.40
CA HIS A 113 3.51 9.99 10.96
C HIS A 113 3.41 9.41 12.37
N HIS A 114 4.32 8.50 12.72
CA HIS A 114 4.53 8.07 14.11
C HIS A 114 5.91 8.53 14.59
N VAL A 115 6.09 8.57 15.90
CA VAL A 115 7.28 9.15 16.50
C VAL A 115 8.12 8.07 17.16
N ASP A 116 9.23 7.73 16.52
CA ASP A 116 10.22 6.77 17.03
C ASP A 116 11.50 7.45 17.55
N VAL A 117 11.37 8.63 18.19
CA VAL A 117 12.54 9.22 18.87
C VAL A 117 12.86 8.48 20.18
N PRO A 118 14.15 8.22 20.47
CA PRO A 118 14.59 7.72 21.77
C PRO A 118 14.09 8.64 22.89
N ARG A 119 13.89 8.08 24.09
CA ARG A 119 13.52 8.82 25.31
C ARG A 119 14.41 10.07 25.47
N GLY A 120 13.92 11.24 25.08
CA GLY A 120 14.76 12.43 24.92
C GLY A 120 13.96 13.74 24.82
N LYS A 121 14.67 14.86 24.89
CA LYS A 121 14.11 16.22 24.92
C LYS A 121 13.36 16.50 23.62
N GLY A 122 12.03 16.66 23.71
CA GLY A 122 11.14 16.92 22.56
C GLY A 122 9.78 16.22 22.66
N ARG A 123 9.70 15.10 23.40
CA ARG A 123 8.45 14.33 23.55
C ARG A 123 7.32 15.11 24.23
N GLU A 124 7.62 15.95 25.22
CA GLU A 124 6.59 16.79 25.88
C GLU A 124 5.94 17.78 24.91
N LEU A 125 6.74 18.36 24.00
CA LEU A 125 6.24 19.27 22.97
C LEU A 125 5.31 18.54 21.99
N ILE A 126 5.69 17.32 21.59
CA ILE A 126 4.87 16.48 20.70
C ILE A 126 3.59 16.01 21.41
N LEU A 127 3.68 15.62 22.68
CA LEU A 127 2.55 15.20 23.49
C LEU A 127 1.53 16.34 23.67
N MET A 128 2.01 17.58 23.80
CA MET A 128 1.15 18.77 23.84
C MET A 128 0.29 18.93 22.58
N PHE A 129 0.78 18.54 21.39
CA PHE A 129 -0.02 18.56 20.16
C PHE A 129 -1.16 17.54 20.14
N ARG A 130 -1.22 16.58 21.09
CA ARG A 130 -2.38 15.70 21.24
C ARG A 130 -3.53 16.36 22.00
N GLN A 131 -3.29 17.37 22.83
CA GLN A 131 -4.36 18.05 23.58
C GLN A 131 -5.42 18.68 22.66
N PRO A 132 -5.07 19.35 21.53
CA PRO A 132 -6.07 19.81 20.56
C PRO A 132 -6.90 18.69 19.93
N ALA A 133 -6.42 17.44 19.91
CA ALA A 133 -7.14 16.32 19.30
C ALA A 133 -8.47 16.02 20.01
N GLU A 134 -8.61 16.36 21.29
CA GLU A 134 -9.89 16.26 22.02
C GLU A 134 -11.02 17.09 21.40
N ARG A 135 -10.68 18.12 20.61
CA ARG A 135 -11.66 18.94 19.87
C ARG A 135 -12.27 18.17 18.71
N TYR A 136 -11.53 17.22 18.14
CA TYR A 136 -11.90 16.47 16.95
C TYR A 136 -12.36 15.05 17.28
N ASN A 137 -11.92 14.48 18.41
CA ASN A 137 -12.32 13.16 18.88
C ASN A 137 -12.83 13.22 20.33
N PRO A 138 -14.17 13.16 20.54
CA PRO A 138 -14.76 13.19 21.88
C PRO A 138 -14.29 12.06 22.81
N ALA A 139 -13.85 10.92 22.28
CA ALA A 139 -13.35 9.80 23.08
C ALA A 139 -12.02 10.11 23.78
N LEU A 140 -11.30 11.16 23.34
CA LEU A 140 -10.05 11.60 23.96
C LEU A 140 -10.27 12.56 25.14
N LYS A 141 -11.48 13.08 25.36
CA LYS A 141 -11.75 14.08 26.41
C LYS A 141 -11.40 13.56 27.79
N GLY A 142 -10.51 14.28 28.49
CA GLY A 142 -10.09 13.92 29.84
C GLY A 142 -9.12 12.75 29.89
N HIS A 143 -8.68 12.25 28.74
CA HIS A 143 -7.62 11.25 28.67
C HIS A 143 -6.28 11.92 28.97
N LYS A 144 -5.61 11.51 30.05
CA LYS A 144 -4.26 12.00 30.35
C LYS A 144 -3.27 11.34 29.40
N HIS A 145 -2.86 12.06 28.36
CA HIS A 145 -1.90 11.57 27.38
C HIS A 145 -0.55 11.21 28.04
N LYS A 146 0.04 10.11 27.58
CA LYS A 146 1.35 9.61 28.04
C LYS A 146 2.30 9.43 26.86
N HIS A 147 3.59 9.28 27.14
CA HIS A 147 4.58 9.15 26.07
C HIS A 147 4.40 7.89 25.23
N GLU A 148 3.84 6.84 25.80
CA GLU A 148 3.52 5.59 25.10
C GLU A 148 2.48 5.81 23.99
N ASP A 149 1.61 6.83 24.14
CA ASP A 149 0.59 7.18 23.14
C ASP A 149 1.20 7.66 21.82
N LEU A 150 2.49 8.06 21.81
CA LEU A 150 3.22 8.50 20.62
C LEU A 150 3.96 7.37 19.90
N GLY A 151 4.07 6.19 20.52
CA GLY A 151 4.81 5.06 19.99
C GLY A 151 4.08 4.31 18.88
N ILE A 152 4.82 3.47 18.16
CA ILE A 152 4.29 2.67 17.05
C ILE A 152 3.14 1.74 17.45
N GLU A 153 3.17 1.17 18.66
CA GLU A 153 2.11 0.28 19.15
C GLU A 153 0.77 0.99 19.26
N ASN A 154 0.77 2.20 19.85
CA ASN A 154 -0.46 2.99 19.96
C ASN A 154 -0.89 3.56 18.60
N PHE A 155 0.08 3.92 17.75
CA PHE A 155 -0.20 4.33 16.36
C PHE A 155 -0.96 3.25 15.59
N ILE A 156 -0.52 1.99 15.66
CA ILE A 156 -1.21 0.87 15.00
C ILE A 156 -2.62 0.72 15.56
N LYS A 157 -2.77 0.71 16.89
CA LYS A 157 -4.06 0.57 17.58
C LYS A 157 -5.07 1.70 17.26
N GLU A 158 -4.61 2.93 17.09
CA GLU A 158 -5.49 4.07 16.85
C GLU A 158 -5.92 4.21 15.38
N ILE A 159 -5.16 3.64 14.44
CA ILE A 159 -5.42 3.73 12.99
C ILE A 159 -6.13 2.49 12.44
N PHE A 160 -5.85 1.29 12.99
CA PHE A 160 -6.35 -0.01 12.49
C PHE A 160 -7.09 -0.78 13.59
#